data_AF-A0A2M9LQ83-F1
#
_entry.id   AF-A0A2M9LQ83-F1
#
_cell.length_a   1.000
_cell.length_b   1.000
_cell.length_c   1.000
_cell.angle_alpha   90.00
_cell.angle_beta   90.00
_cell.angle_gamma   90.00
#
_symmetry.space_group_name_H-M   'P 1'
#
loop_
_entity.id
_entity.type
_entity.pdbx_description
1 polymer ?
#
loop_
_entity_poly.entity_id
_entity_poly.type
_entity_poly.pdbx_seq_one_letter_code
_entity_poly.pdbx_strand_id
1 'polypeptide(L)'
;MRTTMLGLLTLTGCTRWDEPPPLPPAGAYKHDAAAENSQAQPIPRDGIAAALTRPLRKAGWFCAQARANADGRALWCRIAHHGAADTVQPQVAQFLLDRDDRLAWAWFPPTEADPEDHKVAAAAAPALTAIWPDAGAQLRTEINDFDDDHRTNTAGDDDEMPRTGWRDTHAEYRYDWLNGLVVTAQDTPVRRWPFGSDHYATSMSSAVDDLRAGGYDCSYPPQQNCNRSQSNGYFRVTLRGDQIVSAQFGIGSRIESGRQQHPLGQEFPHGLTFLTETVRRPVTERIEQSRRTGTSFAGIVAGTLVTIDARSSTLDRGDLVAYLDIQIGAPLAATLPV
;
A
#
# COMPACT_ATOMS: atom_id res chain seq x y z
N MET A 1 -1.38 64.81 -20.19
CA MET A 1 -0.15 63.98 -20.19
C MET A 1 -0.45 62.77 -19.33
N ARG A 2 -0.38 61.56 -19.92
CA ARG A 2 -0.90 60.31 -19.34
C ARG A 2 -0.06 59.84 -18.15
N THR A 3 -0.71 59.58 -17.02
CA THR A 3 -0.13 58.89 -15.86
C THR A 3 -0.32 57.39 -16.06
N THR A 4 0.75 56.66 -16.29
CA THR A 4 0.74 55.20 -16.40
C THR A 4 0.83 54.61 -14.99
N MET A 5 -0.29 54.09 -14.47
CA MET A 5 -0.29 53.21 -13.29
C MET A 5 0.29 51.85 -13.71
N LEU A 6 1.50 51.53 -13.26
CA LEU A 6 1.94 50.13 -13.20
C LEU A 6 1.21 49.48 -12.02
N GLY A 7 0.27 48.59 -12.33
CA GLY A 7 -0.31 47.68 -11.35
C GLY A 7 0.74 46.67 -10.91
N LEU A 8 1.01 46.62 -9.61
CA LEU A 8 1.70 45.49 -8.99
C LEU A 8 0.78 44.27 -9.08
N LEU A 9 1.11 43.35 -9.99
CA LEU A 9 0.65 41.97 -9.94
C LEU A 9 1.28 41.32 -8.70
N THR A 10 0.48 41.08 -7.66
CA THR A 10 0.87 40.25 -6.53
C THR A 10 0.88 38.81 -7.00
N LEU A 11 2.07 38.33 -7.38
CA LEU A 11 2.36 36.90 -7.51
C LEU A 11 2.01 36.23 -6.18
N THR A 12 1.00 35.36 -6.20
CA THR A 12 0.69 34.46 -5.08
C THR A 12 1.93 33.62 -4.83
N GLY A 13 2.61 33.93 -3.74
CA GLY A 13 3.90 33.34 -3.41
C GLY A 13 3.78 31.83 -3.24
N CYS A 14 4.61 31.10 -3.97
CA CYS A 14 4.99 29.74 -3.64
C CYS A 14 5.64 29.78 -2.26
N THR A 15 4.89 29.44 -1.21
CA THR A 15 5.47 29.23 0.12
C THR A 15 6.43 28.05 0.01
N ARG A 16 7.73 28.33 0.12
CA ARG A 16 8.78 27.31 0.26
C ARG A 16 8.50 26.55 1.56
N TRP A 17 8.02 25.33 1.44
CA TRP A 17 7.78 24.45 2.59
C TRP A 17 9.09 23.75 2.96
N ASP A 18 9.60 24.00 4.16
CA ASP A 18 10.62 23.17 4.81
C ASP A 18 10.16 21.70 4.82
N GLU A 19 11.11 20.75 4.74
CA GLU A 19 11.02 19.27 4.64
C GLU A 19 9.64 18.58 4.38
N PRO A 20 9.55 17.54 3.49
CA PRO A 20 8.35 16.69 3.42
C PRO A 20 7.94 16.24 4.83
N PRO A 21 6.65 16.37 5.20
CA PRO A 21 6.27 16.03 6.56
C PRO A 21 6.49 14.52 6.69
N PRO A 22 7.04 14.02 7.80
CA PRO A 22 7.23 12.59 7.94
C PRO A 22 5.88 11.88 7.76
N LEU A 23 5.90 10.79 6.98
CA LEU A 23 4.76 9.89 6.83
C LEU A 23 4.87 8.76 7.86
N PRO A 24 3.79 8.40 8.57
CA PRO A 24 2.50 9.09 8.65
C PRO A 24 2.59 10.44 9.38
N PRO A 25 1.59 11.35 9.19
CA PRO A 25 1.52 12.61 9.92
C PRO A 25 1.70 12.41 11.42
N ALA A 26 2.43 13.33 12.06
CA ALA A 26 2.79 13.22 13.46
C ALA A 26 1.55 13.01 14.35
N GLY A 27 1.56 11.92 15.12
CA GLY A 27 0.49 11.61 16.06
C GLY A 27 -0.73 10.90 15.47
N ALA A 28 -0.78 10.64 14.16
CA ALA A 28 -1.92 10.00 13.48
C ALA A 28 -2.39 8.71 14.16
N TYR A 29 -1.45 7.91 14.67
CA TYR A 29 -1.70 6.64 15.37
C TYR A 29 -1.48 6.68 16.89
N LYS A 30 -1.16 7.87 17.46
CA LYS A 30 -0.92 8.07 18.89
C LYS A 30 -2.24 8.34 19.62
N HIS A 31 -3.09 7.32 19.65
CA HIS A 31 -4.36 7.34 20.36
C HIS A 31 -4.78 5.93 20.80
N ASP A 32 -5.68 5.88 21.77
CA ASP A 32 -6.36 4.64 22.17
C ASP A 32 -7.31 4.16 21.08
N ALA A 33 -7.66 2.87 21.12
CA ALA A 33 -8.61 2.28 20.19
C ALA A 33 -9.96 3.02 20.24
N ALA A 34 -10.45 3.45 19.07
CA ALA A 34 -11.65 4.29 18.97
C ALA A 34 -12.76 3.54 18.21
N ALA A 35 -13.23 2.42 18.78
CA ALA A 35 -14.13 1.48 18.09
C ALA A 35 -13.51 0.95 16.78
N GLU A 36 -12.28 0.45 16.88
CA GLU A 36 -11.55 -0.11 15.75
C GLU A 36 -12.31 -1.29 15.14
N ASN A 37 -12.44 -1.29 13.82
CA ASN A 37 -12.94 -2.38 13.03
C ASN A 37 -11.89 -2.69 11.95
N SER A 38 -11.20 -3.81 12.11
CA SER A 38 -10.17 -4.26 11.19
C SER A 38 -10.66 -5.32 10.19
N GLN A 39 -11.97 -5.53 10.11
CA GLN A 39 -12.56 -6.41 9.12
C GLN A 39 -12.61 -5.68 7.78
N ALA A 40 -11.85 -6.18 6.80
CA ALA A 40 -11.84 -5.65 5.46
C ALA A 40 -13.19 -5.89 4.75
N GLN A 41 -13.65 -4.88 4.02
CA GLN A 41 -14.92 -4.88 3.30
C GLN A 41 -14.73 -4.42 1.85
N PRO A 42 -15.57 -4.88 0.91
CA PRO A 42 -15.63 -4.27 -0.42
C PRO A 42 -15.88 -2.77 -0.30
N ILE A 43 -15.35 -1.98 -1.23
CA ILE A 43 -15.69 -0.55 -1.30
C ILE A 43 -17.21 -0.39 -1.43
N PRO A 44 -17.83 0.56 -0.69
CA PRO A 44 -19.23 0.94 -0.90
C PRO A 44 -19.57 1.19 -2.38
N ARG A 45 -20.85 1.02 -2.75
CA ARG A 45 -21.26 1.16 -4.17
C ARG A 45 -21.40 2.63 -4.59
N ASP A 46 -21.61 3.50 -3.62
CA ASP A 46 -21.89 4.93 -3.71
C ASP A 46 -20.98 5.74 -2.76
N GLY A 47 -21.14 7.06 -2.76
CA GLY A 47 -20.30 7.98 -1.98
C GLY A 47 -18.94 8.30 -2.61
N ILE A 48 -18.13 9.06 -1.87
CA ILE A 48 -16.77 9.47 -2.26
C ILE A 48 -15.86 8.25 -2.32
N ALA A 49 -15.99 7.29 -1.41
CA ALA A 49 -15.21 6.04 -1.46
C ALA A 49 -15.37 5.33 -2.82
N ALA A 50 -16.62 5.24 -3.30
CA ALA A 50 -16.90 4.65 -4.61
C ALA A 50 -16.41 5.53 -5.76
N ALA A 51 -16.62 6.86 -5.69
CA ALA A 51 -16.20 7.79 -6.73
C ALA A 51 -14.68 7.77 -6.93
N LEU A 52 -13.92 7.87 -5.83
CA LEU A 52 -12.46 7.92 -5.78
C LEU A 52 -11.82 6.63 -6.32
N THR A 53 -12.35 5.46 -5.94
CA THR A 53 -11.76 4.17 -6.32
C THR A 53 -12.27 3.62 -7.65
N ARG A 54 -13.39 4.13 -8.19
CA ARG A 54 -13.97 3.63 -9.45
C ARG A 54 -13.03 3.74 -10.65
N PRO A 55 -12.31 4.87 -10.87
CA PRO A 55 -11.31 4.97 -11.93
C PRO A 55 -10.20 3.92 -11.79
N LEU A 56 -9.68 3.73 -10.56
CA LEU A 56 -8.65 2.73 -10.27
C LEU A 56 -9.16 1.31 -10.57
N ARG A 57 -10.35 0.96 -10.09
CA ARG A 57 -10.97 -0.35 -10.35
C ARG A 57 -11.22 -0.60 -11.83
N LYS A 58 -11.60 0.43 -12.61
CA LYS A 58 -11.72 0.34 -14.07
C LYS A 58 -10.37 0.08 -14.74
N ALA A 59 -9.28 0.59 -14.17
CA ALA A 59 -7.92 0.32 -14.60
C ALA A 59 -7.35 -1.02 -14.09
N GLY A 60 -8.17 -1.88 -13.47
CA GLY A 60 -7.75 -3.21 -13.01
C GLY A 60 -7.22 -3.26 -11.57
N TRP A 61 -7.26 -2.16 -10.83
CA TRP A 61 -6.85 -2.16 -9.42
C TRP A 61 -7.84 -2.94 -8.56
N PHE A 62 -7.31 -3.71 -7.62
CA PHE A 62 -8.08 -4.22 -6.50
C PHE A 62 -8.17 -3.14 -5.43
N CYS A 63 -9.37 -2.82 -4.95
CA CYS A 63 -9.60 -1.83 -3.89
C CYS A 63 -10.54 -2.37 -2.82
N ALA A 64 -10.26 -2.05 -1.57
CA ALA A 64 -11.08 -2.44 -0.42
C ALA A 64 -11.01 -1.40 0.70
N GLN A 65 -12.05 -1.37 1.55
CA GLN A 65 -11.96 -0.71 2.85
C GLN A 65 -11.18 -1.66 3.76
N ALA A 66 -9.98 -1.28 4.15
CA ALA A 66 -9.10 -2.13 4.94
C ALA A 66 -9.50 -2.18 6.41
N ARG A 67 -9.95 -1.03 6.94
CA ARG A 67 -10.29 -0.82 8.35
C ARG A 67 -11.03 0.49 8.55
N ALA A 68 -11.71 0.61 9.68
CA ALA A 68 -12.41 1.82 10.09
C ALA A 68 -12.39 1.97 11.62
N ASN A 69 -12.71 3.16 12.09
CA ASN A 69 -12.98 3.45 13.49
C ASN A 69 -14.07 4.53 13.58
N ALA A 70 -14.29 5.11 14.76
CA ALA A 70 -15.32 6.13 14.96
C ALA A 70 -15.09 7.45 14.17
N ASP A 71 -13.85 7.73 13.75
CA ASP A 71 -13.48 9.00 13.10
C ASP A 71 -13.38 8.89 11.58
N GLY A 72 -13.16 7.68 11.05
CA GLY A 72 -12.98 7.50 9.62
C GLY A 72 -12.70 6.07 9.19
N ARG A 73 -12.37 5.92 7.90
CA ARG A 73 -12.08 4.64 7.25
C ARG A 73 -10.86 4.75 6.36
N ALA A 74 -10.02 3.71 6.39
CA ALA A 74 -8.88 3.59 5.50
C ALA A 74 -9.23 2.69 4.32
N LEU A 75 -9.01 3.19 3.10
CA LEU A 75 -9.12 2.44 1.86
C LEU A 75 -7.73 2.09 1.38
N TRP A 76 -7.59 0.88 0.84
CA TRP A 76 -6.35 0.38 0.27
C TRP A 76 -6.64 -0.15 -1.13
N CYS A 77 -5.88 0.34 -2.10
CA CYS A 77 -5.92 -0.07 -3.49
C CYS A 77 -4.54 -0.58 -3.92
N ARG A 78 -4.52 -1.63 -4.72
CA ARG A 78 -3.29 -2.19 -5.29
C ARG A 78 -3.52 -2.70 -6.72
N ILE A 79 -2.52 -2.52 -7.57
CA ILE A 79 -2.37 -3.23 -8.83
C ILE A 79 -0.99 -3.89 -8.88
N ALA A 80 -0.92 -5.06 -9.52
CA ALA A 80 0.33 -5.77 -9.79
C ALA A 80 0.70 -5.52 -11.25
N HIS A 81 1.84 -4.88 -11.50
CA HIS A 81 2.39 -4.76 -12.86
C HIS A 81 3.38 -5.89 -13.09
N HIS A 82 3.33 -6.53 -14.26
CA HIS A 82 4.27 -7.58 -14.64
C HIS A 82 5.33 -7.00 -15.57
N GLY A 83 6.59 -6.99 -15.13
CA GLY A 83 7.73 -6.53 -15.91
C GLY A 83 8.23 -7.58 -16.91
N ALA A 84 9.18 -7.20 -17.76
CA ALA A 84 9.72 -8.04 -18.84
C ALA A 84 10.42 -9.34 -18.36
N ALA A 85 10.80 -9.41 -17.09
CA ALA A 85 11.42 -10.59 -16.47
C ALA A 85 10.44 -11.37 -15.56
N ASP A 86 9.12 -11.23 -15.78
CA ASP A 86 8.06 -11.72 -14.89
C ASP A 86 8.21 -11.27 -13.42
N THR A 87 8.91 -10.15 -13.21
CA THR A 87 8.97 -9.47 -11.93
C THR A 87 7.64 -8.78 -11.67
N VAL A 88 7.06 -9.04 -10.50
CA VAL A 88 5.83 -8.36 -10.08
C VAL A 88 6.21 -7.08 -9.37
N GLN A 89 5.70 -5.96 -9.86
CA GLN A 89 5.94 -4.62 -9.34
C GLN A 89 4.60 -4.07 -8.84
N PRO A 90 4.32 -4.17 -7.53
CA PRO A 90 3.09 -3.66 -6.98
C PRO A 90 3.08 -2.13 -7.02
N GLN A 91 1.93 -1.56 -7.36
CA GLN A 91 1.64 -0.16 -7.11
C GLN A 91 0.47 -0.08 -6.14
N VAL A 92 0.56 0.83 -5.18
CA VAL A 92 -0.41 0.99 -4.10
C VAL A 92 -0.98 2.42 -4.12
N ALA A 93 -2.22 2.56 -3.69
CA ALA A 93 -2.83 3.85 -3.37
C ALA A 93 -3.61 3.70 -2.07
N GLN A 94 -3.45 4.66 -1.17
CA GLN A 94 -4.06 4.65 0.16
C GLN A 94 -4.90 5.91 0.34
N PHE A 95 -6.07 5.75 0.95
CA PHE A 95 -6.98 6.86 1.21
C PHE A 95 -7.50 6.79 2.63
N LEU A 96 -7.67 7.94 3.25
CA LEU A 96 -8.36 8.09 4.50
C LEU A 96 -9.57 9.00 4.28
N LEU A 97 -10.75 8.48 4.58
CA LEU A 97 -11.98 9.25 4.58
C LEU A 97 -12.43 9.47 6.02
N ASP A 98 -13.07 10.60 6.29
CA ASP A 98 -13.72 10.84 7.57
C ASP A 98 -15.00 10.01 7.73
N ARG A 99 -15.64 10.15 8.89
CA ARG A 99 -16.91 9.49 9.22
C ARG A 99 -18.05 9.82 8.24
N ASP A 100 -17.99 11.00 7.61
CA ASP A 100 -19.01 11.54 6.71
C ASP A 100 -18.70 11.21 5.24
N ASP A 101 -17.75 10.30 4.99
CA ASP A 101 -17.30 9.86 3.67
C ASP A 101 -16.72 11.01 2.84
N ARG A 102 -15.93 11.90 3.45
CA ARG A 102 -15.17 12.95 2.75
C ARG A 102 -13.69 12.59 2.75
N LEU A 103 -13.00 12.88 1.64
CA LEU A 103 -11.55 12.66 1.57
C LEU A 103 -10.86 13.56 2.59
N ALA A 104 -10.09 12.95 3.49
CA ALA A 104 -9.23 13.63 4.46
C ALA A 104 -7.77 13.63 3.99
N TRP A 105 -7.33 12.49 3.47
CA TRP A 105 -5.94 12.30 3.09
C TRP A 105 -5.81 11.19 2.02
N ALA A 106 -4.85 11.34 1.11
CA ALA A 106 -4.49 10.30 0.14
C ALA A 106 -2.97 10.22 -0.05
N TRP A 107 -2.51 9.04 -0.45
CA TRP A 107 -1.12 8.79 -0.78
C TRP A 107 -0.96 7.79 -1.90
N PHE A 108 -0.10 8.18 -2.83
CA PHE A 108 0.33 7.40 -3.97
C PHE A 108 1.86 7.31 -3.88
N PRO A 109 2.40 6.27 -3.21
CA PRO A 109 3.84 6.08 -3.11
C PRO A 109 4.50 6.00 -4.49
N PRO A 110 5.81 6.31 -4.57
CA PRO A 110 6.55 6.15 -5.81
C PRO A 110 6.58 4.66 -6.16
N THR A 111 6.73 4.35 -7.45
CA THR A 111 6.92 2.97 -7.88
C THR A 111 8.40 2.61 -7.80
N GLU A 112 8.73 1.50 -7.13
CA GLU A 112 10.12 1.00 -7.02
C GLU A 112 10.76 0.69 -8.37
N ALA A 113 9.92 0.50 -9.39
CA ALA A 113 10.31 0.22 -10.73
C ALA A 113 10.16 1.46 -11.59
N ASP A 114 11.30 2.10 -11.76
CA ASP A 114 11.53 3.21 -12.67
C ASP A 114 10.84 4.52 -12.27
N PRO A 115 11.61 5.53 -11.79
CA PRO A 115 11.12 6.89 -11.59
C PRO A 115 10.54 7.52 -12.88
N GLU A 116 10.85 6.96 -14.05
CA GLU A 116 10.39 7.45 -15.35
C GLU A 116 8.93 7.07 -15.66
N ASP A 117 8.32 6.19 -14.87
CA ASP A 117 6.97 5.72 -15.13
C ASP A 117 5.96 6.64 -14.45
N HIS A 118 5.23 7.46 -15.23
CA HIS A 118 4.16 8.39 -14.81
C HIS A 118 2.94 7.72 -14.12
N LYS A 119 3.15 6.54 -13.53
CA LYS A 119 2.21 5.69 -12.80
C LYS A 119 1.54 6.42 -11.64
N VAL A 120 2.23 7.32 -10.94
CA VAL A 120 1.64 8.13 -9.86
C VAL A 120 0.56 9.05 -10.41
N ALA A 121 0.88 9.88 -11.42
CA ALA A 121 -0.08 10.77 -12.05
C ALA A 121 -1.23 9.99 -12.74
N ALA A 122 -0.92 8.85 -13.37
CA ALA A 122 -1.91 7.99 -14.03
C ALA A 122 -2.93 7.40 -13.04
N ALA A 123 -2.53 7.10 -11.80
CA ALA A 123 -3.42 6.64 -10.74
C ALA A 123 -4.16 7.80 -10.07
N ALA A 124 -3.43 8.85 -9.67
CA ALA A 124 -3.95 9.93 -8.85
C ALA A 124 -4.91 10.85 -9.62
N ALA A 125 -4.57 11.26 -10.85
CA ALA A 125 -5.36 12.25 -11.58
C ALA A 125 -6.80 11.78 -11.85
N PRO A 126 -7.06 10.57 -12.39
CA PRO A 126 -8.43 10.10 -12.58
C PRO A 126 -9.19 9.93 -11.27
N ALA A 127 -8.52 9.44 -10.21
CA ALA A 127 -9.11 9.24 -8.90
C ALA A 127 -9.58 10.57 -8.27
N LEU A 128 -8.73 11.59 -8.28
CA LEU A 128 -9.06 12.90 -7.71
C LEU A 128 -10.04 13.68 -8.61
N THR A 129 -9.92 13.61 -9.94
CA THR A 129 -10.93 14.20 -10.85
C THR A 129 -12.34 13.67 -10.58
N ALA A 130 -12.48 12.42 -10.12
CA ALA A 130 -13.78 11.83 -9.82
C ALA A 130 -14.51 12.51 -8.64
N ILE A 131 -13.79 13.24 -7.79
CA ILE A 131 -14.35 13.96 -6.64
C ILE A 131 -14.17 15.48 -6.73
N TRP A 132 -13.13 15.93 -7.44
CA TRP A 132 -12.75 17.33 -7.67
C TRP A 132 -12.40 17.50 -9.16
N PRO A 133 -13.36 17.92 -10.01
CA PRO A 133 -13.22 17.90 -11.47
C PRO A 133 -11.94 18.54 -12.01
N ASP A 134 -11.51 19.66 -11.41
CA ASP A 134 -10.39 20.46 -11.89
C ASP A 134 -9.02 19.96 -11.37
N ALA A 135 -8.99 19.11 -10.34
CA ALA A 135 -7.76 18.69 -9.68
C ALA A 135 -6.82 17.88 -10.58
N GLY A 136 -7.37 16.98 -11.41
CA GLY A 136 -6.55 16.04 -12.18
C GLY A 136 -5.82 16.64 -13.39
N ALA A 137 -6.24 17.80 -13.90
CA ALA A 137 -5.49 18.49 -14.96
C ALA A 137 -4.23 19.14 -14.39
N GLN A 138 -4.39 19.94 -13.33
CA GLN A 138 -3.28 20.56 -12.62
C GLN A 138 -2.31 19.52 -12.07
N LEU A 139 -2.81 18.45 -11.43
CA LEU A 139 -1.96 17.39 -10.88
C LEU A 139 -1.05 16.75 -11.93
N ARG A 140 -1.55 16.51 -13.15
CA ARG A 140 -0.72 15.96 -14.24
C ARG A 140 0.37 16.94 -14.65
N THR A 141 0.01 18.21 -14.82
CA THR A 141 0.97 19.26 -15.17
C THR A 141 2.07 19.36 -14.12
N GLU A 142 1.72 19.53 -12.85
CA GLU A 142 2.70 19.72 -11.77
C GLU A 142 3.62 18.52 -11.58
N ILE A 143 3.10 17.28 -11.69
CA ILE A 143 3.94 16.06 -11.59
C ILE A 143 4.84 15.92 -12.82
N ASN A 144 4.30 16.10 -14.03
CA ASN A 144 5.09 15.94 -15.25
C ASN A 144 6.17 17.02 -15.37
N ASP A 145 5.86 18.28 -15.05
CA ASP A 145 6.81 19.39 -15.06
C ASP A 145 7.94 19.12 -14.05
N PHE A 146 7.59 18.60 -12.87
CA PHE A 146 8.59 18.17 -11.88
C PHE A 146 9.50 17.05 -12.39
N ASP A 147 8.94 16.00 -12.98
CA ASP A 147 9.71 14.88 -13.52
C ASP A 147 10.62 15.35 -14.69
N ASP A 148 10.14 16.26 -15.55
CA ASP A 148 10.89 16.83 -16.68
C ASP A 148 12.01 17.80 -16.27
N ASP A 149 11.76 18.68 -15.30
CA ASP A 149 12.76 19.62 -14.78
C ASP A 149 13.94 18.88 -14.13
N HIS A 150 13.66 17.78 -13.43
CA HIS A 150 14.72 16.96 -12.83
C HIS A 150 15.47 16.09 -13.85
N ARG A 151 14.79 15.68 -14.92
CA ARG A 151 15.44 15.02 -16.06
C ARG A 151 16.47 15.93 -16.73
N THR A 152 16.24 17.24 -16.76
CA THR A 152 17.11 18.22 -17.44
C THR A 152 18.17 18.86 -16.53
N ASN A 153 17.96 18.90 -15.21
CA ASN A 153 18.87 19.49 -14.22
C ASN A 153 19.93 18.53 -13.62
N THR A 154 20.38 17.51 -14.36
CA THR A 154 21.49 16.62 -13.94
C THR A 154 22.88 17.30 -13.82
N ALA A 155 22.92 18.64 -13.77
CA ALA A 155 24.11 19.46 -13.55
C ALA A 155 23.80 20.57 -12.53
N GLY A 156 23.64 20.22 -11.25
CA GLY A 156 23.39 21.19 -10.19
C GLY A 156 23.62 20.61 -8.80
N ASP A 157 24.71 21.04 -8.20
CA ASP A 157 25.30 20.64 -6.92
C ASP A 157 24.48 21.11 -5.70
N ASP A 158 23.24 20.62 -5.54
CA ASP A 158 22.45 20.82 -4.31
C ASP A 158 22.04 19.46 -3.71
N ASP A 159 22.50 19.18 -2.48
CA ASP A 159 22.17 18.00 -1.67
C ASP A 159 20.67 17.90 -1.26
N GLU A 160 19.82 18.81 -1.78
CA GLU A 160 18.40 18.87 -1.42
C GLU A 160 17.55 18.02 -2.37
N MET A 161 16.80 17.07 -1.81
CA MET A 161 15.95 16.18 -2.60
C MET A 161 14.87 16.97 -3.35
N PRO A 162 14.80 16.82 -4.68
CA PRO A 162 13.73 17.33 -5.53
C PRO A 162 12.33 17.19 -4.95
N ARG A 163 11.59 18.30 -4.89
CA ARG A 163 10.18 18.32 -4.48
C ARG A 163 9.38 19.47 -5.09
N THR A 164 8.08 19.24 -5.29
CA THR A 164 7.10 20.27 -5.61
C THR A 164 5.91 20.20 -4.65
N GLY A 165 5.26 21.33 -4.44
CA GLY A 165 4.05 21.42 -3.62
C GLY A 165 3.18 22.56 -4.08
N TRP A 166 1.89 22.30 -4.17
CA TRP A 166 0.89 23.28 -4.58
C TRP A 166 -0.39 23.12 -3.77
N ARG A 167 -1.25 24.12 -3.87
CA ARG A 167 -2.52 24.15 -3.15
C ARG A 167 -3.60 24.70 -4.09
N ASP A 168 -4.77 24.09 -4.06
CA ASP A 168 -5.97 24.58 -4.73
C ASP A 168 -7.08 24.86 -3.70
N THR A 169 -8.33 24.90 -4.12
CA THR A 169 -9.49 25.09 -3.23
C THR A 169 -9.89 23.84 -2.45
N HIS A 170 -9.32 22.68 -2.77
CA HIS A 170 -9.72 21.37 -2.25
C HIS A 170 -8.69 20.79 -1.28
N ALA A 171 -7.41 20.89 -1.64
CA ALA A 171 -6.34 20.21 -0.95
C ALA A 171 -5.01 20.93 -1.06
N GLU A 172 -4.09 20.49 -0.22
CA GLU A 172 -2.67 20.68 -0.39
C GLU A 172 -2.06 19.40 -0.95
N TYR A 173 -1.15 19.56 -1.91
CA TYR A 173 -0.49 18.48 -2.63
C TYR A 173 1.01 18.62 -2.43
N ARG A 174 1.68 17.49 -2.19
CA ARG A 174 3.13 17.41 -2.08
C ARG A 174 3.61 16.22 -2.90
N TYR A 175 4.59 16.43 -3.75
CA TYR A 175 5.17 15.39 -4.59
C TYR A 175 6.70 15.43 -4.49
N ASP A 176 7.31 14.28 -4.20
CA ASP A 176 8.75 14.10 -4.13
C ASP A 176 9.11 12.64 -4.46
N TRP A 177 10.38 12.36 -4.78
CA TRP A 177 10.81 11.02 -5.19
C TRP A 177 10.78 9.96 -4.08
N LEU A 178 10.85 10.37 -2.81
CA LEU A 178 10.88 9.44 -1.67
C LEU A 178 9.46 9.02 -1.28
N ASN A 179 8.54 9.97 -1.23
CA ASN A 179 7.17 9.77 -0.77
C ASN A 179 6.17 9.64 -1.91
N GLY A 180 6.48 10.03 -3.14
CA GLY A 180 5.48 10.12 -4.20
C GLY A 180 4.48 11.23 -3.89
N LEU A 181 3.21 11.04 -4.26
CA LEU A 181 2.19 12.08 -4.09
C LEU A 181 1.44 11.91 -2.76
N VAL A 182 1.46 12.95 -1.93
CA VAL A 182 0.65 13.10 -0.73
C VAL A 182 -0.40 14.20 -0.95
N VAL A 183 -1.65 13.91 -0.58
CA VAL A 183 -2.78 14.84 -0.70
C VAL A 183 -3.41 15.00 0.67
N THR A 184 -3.54 16.25 1.13
CA THR A 184 -4.21 16.59 2.39
C THR A 184 -5.38 17.53 2.10
N ALA A 185 -6.61 17.07 2.33
CA ALA A 185 -7.79 17.90 2.11
C ALA A 185 -7.88 19.04 3.14
N GLN A 186 -8.31 20.23 2.72
CA GLN A 186 -8.25 21.42 3.59
C GLN A 186 -9.27 21.40 4.75
N ASP A 187 -10.47 20.86 4.52
CA ASP A 187 -11.62 20.99 5.44
C ASP A 187 -12.02 19.69 6.15
N THR A 188 -11.19 18.64 6.03
CA THR A 188 -11.55 17.29 6.48
C THR A 188 -10.42 16.66 7.30
N PRO A 189 -10.25 17.00 8.58
CA PRO A 189 -9.25 16.36 9.42
C PRO A 189 -9.78 15.06 10.02
N VAL A 190 -8.99 13.97 9.90
CA VAL A 190 -9.17 12.76 10.71
C VAL A 190 -8.04 12.70 11.72
N ARG A 191 -8.37 12.87 13.00
CA ARG A 191 -7.37 12.96 14.08
C ARG A 191 -6.90 11.60 14.56
N ARG A 192 -7.75 10.58 14.52
CA ARG A 192 -7.47 9.22 14.99
C ARG A 192 -7.53 8.26 13.82
N TRP A 193 -6.39 7.97 13.21
CA TRP A 193 -6.36 7.12 12.03
C TRP A 193 -6.62 5.66 12.43
N PRO A 194 -7.53 4.94 11.75
CA PRO A 194 -7.80 3.54 12.08
C PRO A 194 -6.52 2.70 11.98
N PHE A 195 -6.24 1.90 13.01
CA PHE A 195 -5.03 1.08 13.10
C PHE A 195 -5.28 -0.38 13.45
N GLY A 196 -6.49 -0.74 13.90
CA GLY A 196 -6.79 -2.08 14.41
C GLY A 196 -6.46 -3.21 13.45
N SER A 197 -6.19 -4.40 14.00
CA SER A 197 -5.89 -5.64 13.25
C SER A 197 -6.45 -6.91 13.91
N ASP A 198 -7.11 -6.76 15.06
CA ASP A 198 -7.52 -7.82 15.98
C ASP A 198 -8.49 -8.84 15.36
N HIS A 199 -9.20 -8.47 14.28
CA HIS A 199 -10.03 -9.43 13.52
C HIS A 199 -9.18 -10.55 12.89
N TYR A 200 -7.99 -10.22 12.39
CA TYR A 200 -7.24 -11.12 11.51
C TYR A 200 -5.85 -11.51 12.00
N ALA A 201 -5.20 -10.70 12.83
CA ALA A 201 -3.84 -10.92 13.28
C ALA A 201 -3.75 -11.05 14.80
N THR A 202 -2.82 -11.89 15.25
CA THR A 202 -2.42 -12.00 16.65
C THR A 202 -1.20 -11.10 16.92
N SER A 203 -0.46 -11.36 18.01
CA SER A 203 0.78 -10.68 18.32
C SER A 203 2.02 -11.42 17.81
N MET A 204 3.11 -10.70 17.61
CA MET A 204 4.40 -11.31 17.24
C MET A 204 4.94 -12.20 18.36
N SER A 205 4.74 -11.82 19.63
CA SER A 205 5.08 -12.66 20.79
C SER A 205 4.38 -14.02 20.77
N SER A 206 3.15 -14.09 20.23
CA SER A 206 2.40 -15.34 20.12
C SER A 206 2.81 -16.21 18.93
N ALA A 207 3.37 -15.61 17.88
CA ALA A 207 3.70 -16.28 16.63
C ALA A 207 5.18 -16.68 16.50
N VAL A 208 6.09 -16.00 17.20
CA VAL A 208 7.54 -16.15 17.00
C VAL A 208 8.03 -17.57 17.21
N ASP A 209 7.53 -18.28 18.23
CA ASP A 209 7.99 -19.64 18.53
C ASP A 209 7.54 -20.64 17.46
N ASP A 210 6.38 -20.42 16.85
CA ASP A 210 5.93 -21.22 15.70
C ASP A 210 6.71 -20.93 14.42
N LEU A 211 7.09 -19.66 14.21
CA LEU A 211 8.00 -19.29 13.11
C LEU A 211 9.37 -19.99 13.29
N ARG A 212 9.92 -19.98 14.51
CA ARG A 212 11.17 -20.69 14.84
C ARG A 212 11.03 -22.20 14.65
N ALA A 213 9.90 -22.78 15.02
CA ALA A 213 9.61 -24.20 14.78
C ALA A 213 9.55 -24.54 13.28
N GLY A 214 9.11 -23.59 12.44
CA GLY A 214 9.19 -23.68 10.97
C GLY A 214 10.61 -23.51 10.40
N GLY A 215 11.60 -23.17 11.23
CA GLY A 215 12.99 -22.96 10.83
C GLY A 215 13.31 -21.53 10.40
N TYR A 216 12.46 -20.55 10.71
CA TYR A 216 12.77 -19.13 10.53
C TYR A 216 13.74 -18.67 11.63
N ASP A 217 14.79 -17.97 11.21
CA ASP A 217 15.70 -17.26 12.11
C ASP A 217 15.04 -15.95 12.55
N CYS A 218 14.39 -16.00 13.72
CA CYS A 218 13.71 -14.88 14.35
C CYS A 218 14.37 -14.52 15.70
N SER A 219 14.84 -13.28 15.82
CA SER A 219 15.40 -12.60 17.00
C SER A 219 14.42 -11.55 17.55
N TYR A 220 13.16 -11.94 17.78
CA TYR A 220 12.16 -11.08 18.43
C TYR A 220 12.31 -11.16 19.97
N PRO A 221 12.18 -10.03 20.69
CA PRO A 221 11.98 -8.64 20.21
C PRO A 221 13.30 -7.89 19.90
N PRO A 222 13.32 -6.86 19.02
CA PRO A 222 12.21 -6.29 18.23
C PRO A 222 12.26 -6.65 16.73
N GLN A 223 12.88 -7.77 16.34
CA GLN A 223 13.05 -8.10 14.92
C GLN A 223 11.69 -8.26 14.20
N GLN A 224 11.55 -7.56 13.07
CA GLN A 224 10.34 -7.54 12.22
C GLN A 224 10.52 -8.31 10.91
N ASN A 225 11.72 -8.84 10.65
CA ASN A 225 12.05 -9.63 9.48
C ASN A 225 12.80 -10.90 9.91
N CYS A 226 12.22 -12.06 9.65
CA CYS A 226 12.83 -13.36 9.85
C CYS A 226 13.16 -13.99 8.51
N ASN A 227 14.32 -14.63 8.40
CA ASN A 227 14.74 -15.33 7.19
C ASN A 227 14.74 -16.83 7.40
N ARG A 228 14.48 -17.59 6.33
CA ARG A 228 14.57 -19.05 6.32
C ARG A 228 15.61 -19.49 5.30
N SER A 229 16.82 -19.74 5.78
CA SER A 229 17.98 -20.10 4.94
C SER A 229 17.78 -21.38 4.11
N GLN A 230 16.92 -22.28 4.57
CA GLN A 230 16.65 -23.58 3.93
C GLN A 230 15.84 -23.46 2.62
N SER A 231 15.06 -22.39 2.44
CA SER A 231 14.14 -22.23 1.30
C SER A 231 14.23 -20.86 0.60
N ASN A 232 15.20 -20.01 0.97
CA ASN A 232 15.20 -18.57 0.65
C ASN A 232 13.87 -17.88 1.02
N GLY A 233 13.12 -18.46 1.96
CA GLY A 233 11.88 -17.90 2.49
C GLY A 233 12.19 -16.72 3.39
N TYR A 234 11.24 -15.82 3.53
CA TYR A 234 11.31 -14.70 4.44
C TYR A 234 9.94 -14.48 5.07
N PHE A 235 9.89 -13.85 6.24
CA PHE A 235 8.69 -13.43 6.93
C PHE A 235 8.91 -12.04 7.50
N ARG A 236 8.16 -11.05 7.01
CA ARG A 236 8.24 -9.65 7.37
C ARG A 236 6.92 -9.21 7.98
N VAL A 237 6.96 -8.36 9.00
CA VAL A 237 5.76 -7.84 9.66
C VAL A 237 5.85 -6.35 9.91
N THR A 238 4.73 -5.66 9.78
CA THR A 238 4.55 -4.33 10.38
C THR A 238 3.92 -4.52 11.75
N LEU A 239 4.48 -3.90 12.79
CA LEU A 239 3.97 -4.00 14.16
C LEU A 239 3.44 -2.66 14.68
N ARG A 240 2.40 -2.73 15.54
CA ARG A 240 2.00 -1.64 16.44
C ARG A 240 2.16 -2.13 17.88
N GLY A 241 3.32 -1.83 18.48
CA GLY A 241 3.73 -2.51 19.71
C GLY A 241 4.02 -3.98 19.40
N ASP A 242 3.34 -4.91 20.07
CA ASP A 242 3.45 -6.35 19.83
C ASP A 242 2.41 -6.87 18.81
N GLN A 243 1.40 -6.05 18.48
CA GLN A 243 0.32 -6.43 17.58
C GLN A 243 0.79 -6.42 16.12
N ILE A 244 0.54 -7.51 15.39
CA ILE A 244 0.85 -7.59 13.95
C ILE A 244 -0.22 -6.82 13.18
N VAL A 245 0.21 -5.87 12.35
CA VAL A 245 -0.68 -5.09 11.48
C VAL A 245 -0.73 -5.66 10.07
N SER A 246 0.41 -6.04 9.52
CA SER A 246 0.49 -6.76 8.24
C SER A 246 1.62 -7.76 8.32
N ALA A 247 1.48 -8.86 7.58
CA ALA A 247 2.52 -9.86 7.43
C ALA A 247 2.75 -10.12 5.94
N GLN A 248 4.02 -10.25 5.56
CA GLN A 248 4.44 -10.61 4.22
C GLN A 248 5.41 -11.78 4.29
N PHE A 249 5.29 -12.76 3.40
CA PHE A 249 6.23 -13.86 3.31
C PHE A 249 6.27 -14.46 1.92
N GLY A 250 7.44 -14.99 1.59
CA GLY A 250 7.70 -15.66 0.32
C GLY A 250 7.75 -17.17 0.47
N ILE A 251 7.08 -17.90 -0.43
CA ILE A 251 7.12 -19.37 -0.46
C ILE A 251 7.25 -19.91 -1.89
N GLY A 252 8.11 -20.93 -2.04
CA GLY A 252 8.18 -21.71 -3.26
C GLY A 252 7.07 -22.76 -3.35
N SER A 253 6.67 -23.11 -4.56
CA SER A 253 5.77 -24.23 -4.89
C SER A 253 6.36 -24.99 -6.07
N ARG A 254 6.35 -26.32 -5.98
CA ARG A 254 6.76 -27.22 -7.05
C ARG A 254 5.69 -28.30 -7.19
N ILE A 255 5.14 -28.43 -8.39
CA ILE A 255 4.17 -29.45 -8.76
C ILE A 255 4.83 -30.37 -9.77
N GLU A 256 5.01 -31.63 -9.38
CA GLU A 256 5.58 -32.65 -10.25
C GLU A 256 4.55 -33.72 -10.52
N SER A 257 4.31 -34.05 -11.79
CA SER A 257 3.31 -35.06 -12.17
C SER A 257 1.93 -34.82 -11.51
N GLY A 258 1.54 -33.54 -11.36
CA GLY A 258 0.28 -33.13 -10.73
C GLY A 258 0.25 -33.17 -9.20
N ARG A 259 1.38 -33.40 -8.51
CA ARG A 259 1.48 -33.43 -7.04
C ARG A 259 2.37 -32.30 -6.51
N GLN A 260 1.88 -31.58 -5.51
CA GLN A 260 2.63 -30.54 -4.80
C GLN A 260 3.64 -31.19 -3.85
N GLN A 261 4.93 -30.88 -4.00
CA GLN A 261 6.01 -31.53 -3.23
C GLN A 261 6.20 -30.93 -1.82
N HIS A 262 5.93 -29.63 -1.66
CA HIS A 262 6.11 -28.90 -0.39
C HIS A 262 4.80 -28.21 0.00
N PRO A 263 3.91 -28.85 0.79
CA PRO A 263 2.71 -28.20 1.33
C PRO A 263 3.07 -27.10 2.34
N LEU A 264 2.14 -26.18 2.61
CA LEU A 264 2.39 -25.01 3.46
C LEU A 264 2.68 -25.43 4.90
N GLY A 265 2.15 -26.58 5.33
CA GLY A 265 2.46 -27.18 6.63
C GLY A 265 3.93 -27.54 6.85
N GLN A 266 4.76 -27.59 5.80
CA GLN A 266 6.22 -27.73 5.97
C GLN A 266 6.92 -26.39 6.25
N GLU A 267 6.33 -25.27 5.83
CA GLU A 267 6.79 -23.90 6.14
C GLU A 267 6.27 -23.45 7.50
N PHE A 268 5.02 -23.79 7.81
CA PHE A 268 4.32 -23.43 9.04
C PHE A 268 3.74 -24.70 9.69
N PRO A 269 4.51 -25.45 10.50
CA PRO A 269 4.10 -26.73 11.08
C PRO A 269 2.82 -26.68 11.90
N HIS A 270 2.57 -25.56 12.57
CA HIS A 270 1.36 -25.32 13.37
C HIS A 270 0.33 -24.43 12.64
N GLY A 271 0.53 -24.21 11.34
CA GLY A 271 -0.25 -23.29 10.51
C GLY A 271 0.14 -21.82 10.70
N LEU A 272 -0.62 -20.93 10.09
CA LEU A 272 -0.39 -19.47 10.13
C LEU A 272 -0.84 -18.90 11.49
N THR A 273 -0.09 -19.16 12.55
CA THR A 273 -0.49 -18.82 13.94
C THR A 273 -0.42 -17.34 14.27
N PHE A 274 0.27 -16.56 13.44
CA PHE A 274 0.17 -15.09 13.41
C PHE A 274 -1.23 -14.58 12.98
N LEU A 275 -2.11 -15.48 12.51
CA LEU A 275 -3.51 -15.19 12.21
C LEU A 275 -4.44 -15.70 13.30
N THR A 276 -5.53 -14.96 13.50
CA THR A 276 -6.65 -15.40 14.35
C THR A 276 -7.30 -16.66 13.78
N GLU A 277 -7.93 -17.46 14.66
CA GLU A 277 -8.61 -18.69 14.25
C GLU A 277 -9.67 -18.46 13.17
N THR A 278 -10.38 -17.32 13.26
CA THR A 278 -11.45 -16.92 12.33
C THR A 278 -10.98 -16.88 10.88
N VAL A 279 -9.74 -16.42 10.63
CA VAL A 279 -9.23 -16.19 9.27
C VAL A 279 -8.18 -17.20 8.85
N ARG A 280 -7.52 -17.88 9.81
CA ARG A 280 -6.38 -18.78 9.57
C ARG A 280 -6.68 -19.83 8.50
N ARG A 281 -7.79 -20.56 8.64
CA ARG A 281 -8.15 -21.65 7.71
C ARG A 281 -8.53 -21.11 6.31
N PRO A 282 -9.46 -20.16 6.16
CA PRO A 282 -9.78 -19.59 4.84
C PRO A 282 -8.57 -19.00 4.10
N VAL A 283 -7.67 -18.33 4.81
CA VAL A 283 -6.45 -17.75 4.22
C VAL A 283 -5.48 -18.85 3.79
N THR A 284 -5.27 -19.87 4.62
CA THR A 284 -4.46 -21.05 4.28
C THR A 284 -5.00 -21.75 3.03
N GLU A 285 -6.30 -21.98 2.95
CA GLU A 285 -6.96 -22.62 1.81
C GLU A 285 -6.76 -21.81 0.52
N ARG A 286 -6.87 -20.47 0.59
CA ARG A 286 -6.61 -19.58 -0.55
C ARG A 286 -5.15 -19.65 -1.02
N ILE A 287 -4.19 -19.61 -0.09
CA ILE A 287 -2.77 -19.71 -0.41
C ILE A 287 -2.49 -21.04 -1.11
N GLU A 288 -2.96 -22.16 -0.55
CA GLU A 288 -2.76 -23.47 -1.16
C GLU A 288 -3.44 -23.60 -2.52
N GLN A 289 -4.58 -22.93 -2.74
CA GLN A 289 -5.18 -22.84 -4.08
C GLN A 289 -4.22 -22.16 -5.06
N SER A 290 -3.70 -20.97 -4.73
CA SER A 290 -2.73 -20.26 -5.58
C SER A 290 -1.45 -21.06 -5.80
N ARG A 291 -0.98 -21.82 -4.82
CA ARG A 291 0.21 -22.68 -4.95
C ARG A 291 -0.01 -23.85 -5.90
N ARG A 292 -1.21 -24.43 -5.92
CA ARG A 292 -1.60 -25.51 -6.83
C ARG A 292 -1.80 -25.05 -8.27
N THR A 293 -2.18 -23.80 -8.47
CA THR A 293 -2.45 -23.25 -9.81
C THR A 293 -1.33 -22.38 -10.35
N GLY A 294 -0.39 -21.94 -9.50
CA GLY A 294 0.64 -20.96 -9.85
C GLY A 294 0.07 -19.57 -10.17
N THR A 295 -1.13 -19.24 -9.69
CA THR A 295 -1.82 -18.00 -10.06
C THR A 295 -1.84 -16.99 -8.93
N SER A 296 -1.65 -15.72 -9.31
CA SER A 296 -1.81 -14.57 -8.42
C SER A 296 -3.25 -14.43 -7.91
N PHE A 297 -3.42 -13.71 -6.80
CA PHE A 297 -4.70 -13.38 -6.20
C PHE A 297 -4.61 -12.02 -5.50
N ALA A 298 -5.67 -11.22 -5.59
CA ALA A 298 -5.86 -10.04 -4.74
C ALA A 298 -7.34 -9.96 -4.34
N GLY A 299 -7.62 -9.98 -3.05
CA GLY A 299 -9.00 -10.04 -2.58
C GLY A 299 -9.17 -10.01 -1.08
N ILE A 300 -10.44 -10.07 -0.66
CA ILE A 300 -10.83 -10.21 0.76
C ILE A 300 -11.13 -11.68 1.02
N VAL A 301 -10.47 -12.25 2.03
CA VAL A 301 -10.66 -13.62 2.51
C VAL A 301 -11.06 -13.58 3.98
N ALA A 302 -12.28 -14.01 4.30
CA ALA A 302 -12.82 -14.01 5.66
C ALA A 302 -12.71 -12.64 6.40
N GLY A 303 -12.81 -11.53 5.67
CA GLY A 303 -12.65 -10.18 6.23
C GLY A 303 -11.20 -9.71 6.39
N THR A 304 -10.26 -10.34 5.69
CA THR A 304 -8.84 -9.95 5.67
C THR A 304 -8.39 -9.69 4.24
N LEU A 305 -7.58 -8.66 4.03
CA LEU A 305 -6.93 -8.44 2.74
C LEU A 305 -5.84 -9.48 2.54
N VAL A 306 -5.86 -10.15 1.39
CA VAL A 306 -4.83 -11.12 0.98
C VAL A 306 -4.42 -10.78 -0.44
N THR A 307 -3.11 -10.57 -0.63
CA THR A 307 -2.51 -10.49 -1.95
C THR A 307 -1.44 -11.55 -2.10
N ILE A 308 -1.43 -12.18 -3.26
CA ILE A 308 -0.54 -13.27 -3.64
C ILE A 308 -0.04 -12.93 -5.04
N ASP A 309 1.25 -12.69 -5.16
CA ASP A 309 1.91 -12.46 -6.43
C ASP A 309 2.66 -13.72 -6.81
N ALA A 310 2.17 -14.42 -7.82
CA ALA A 310 2.78 -15.62 -8.31
C ALA A 310 3.72 -15.31 -9.47
N ARG A 311 4.94 -15.84 -9.38
CA ARG A 311 5.91 -15.92 -10.48
C ARG A 311 6.04 -17.39 -10.84
N SER A 312 5.38 -17.80 -11.91
CA SER A 312 5.30 -19.20 -12.32
C SER A 312 6.07 -19.46 -13.61
N SER A 313 6.78 -20.58 -13.66
CA SER A 313 7.35 -21.12 -14.89
C SER A 313 6.90 -22.58 -15.05
N THR A 314 6.57 -22.93 -16.28
CA THR A 314 6.36 -24.34 -16.67
C THR A 314 7.72 -24.94 -17.02
N LEU A 315 7.98 -26.14 -16.51
CA LEU A 315 9.16 -26.94 -16.83
C LEU A 315 8.82 -28.01 -17.88
N ASP A 316 9.86 -28.66 -18.41
CA ASP A 316 9.70 -29.81 -19.30
C ASP A 316 8.78 -30.87 -18.68
N ARG A 317 7.93 -31.49 -19.51
CA ARG A 317 6.89 -32.48 -19.12
C ARG A 317 5.68 -31.92 -18.37
N GLY A 318 5.52 -30.60 -18.31
CA GLY A 318 4.32 -29.95 -17.75
C GLY A 318 4.33 -29.80 -16.23
N ASP A 319 5.51 -29.96 -15.60
CA ASP A 319 5.72 -29.63 -14.20
C ASP A 319 5.65 -28.11 -14.00
N LEU A 320 5.18 -27.66 -12.83
CA LEU A 320 5.02 -26.25 -12.51
C LEU A 320 5.94 -25.87 -11.35
N VAL A 321 6.69 -24.78 -11.50
CA VAL A 321 7.36 -24.12 -10.38
C VAL A 321 6.78 -22.73 -10.24
N ALA A 322 6.36 -22.36 -9.03
CA ALA A 322 5.89 -21.02 -8.73
C ALA A 322 6.53 -20.50 -7.46
N TYR A 323 6.99 -19.26 -7.48
CA TYR A 323 7.29 -18.51 -6.27
C TYR A 323 6.14 -17.58 -5.97
N LEU A 324 5.64 -17.60 -4.73
CA LEU A 324 4.53 -16.77 -4.30
C LEU A 324 5.03 -15.78 -3.26
N ASP A 325 4.82 -14.50 -3.53
CA ASP A 325 4.95 -13.42 -2.55
C ASP A 325 3.57 -13.13 -1.97
N ILE A 326 3.41 -13.28 -0.66
CA ILE A 326 2.10 -13.25 0.00
C ILE A 326 2.10 -12.12 1.01
N GLN A 327 1.11 -11.24 0.93
CA GLN A 327 0.81 -10.23 1.96
C GLN A 327 -0.57 -10.48 2.55
N ILE A 328 -0.67 -10.44 3.87
CA ILE A 328 -1.91 -10.58 4.63
C ILE A 328 -2.09 -9.35 5.52
N GLY A 329 -3.30 -8.79 5.48
CA GLY A 329 -3.60 -7.47 6.04
C GLY A 329 -3.13 -6.34 5.12
N ALA A 330 -3.56 -5.11 5.44
CA ALA A 330 -3.00 -3.91 4.84
C ALA A 330 -1.96 -3.29 5.78
N PRO A 331 -0.86 -2.72 5.25
CA PRO A 331 -0.04 -1.78 6.01
C PRO A 331 -0.90 -0.64 6.57
N LEU A 332 -0.38 0.05 7.58
CA LEU A 332 -0.99 1.29 8.04
C LEU A 332 -0.94 2.33 6.91
N ALA A 333 -1.92 3.24 6.89
CA ALA A 333 -1.90 4.35 5.95
C ALA A 333 -0.60 5.17 6.13
N ALA A 334 0.01 5.58 5.02
CA ALA A 334 1.30 6.28 5.00
C ALA A 334 2.47 5.48 5.58
N THR A 335 2.39 4.15 5.60
CA THR A 335 3.54 3.27 5.89
C THR A 335 3.88 2.50 4.63
N LEU A 336 5.19 2.45 4.31
CA LEU A 336 5.67 1.69 3.17
C LEU A 336 5.21 0.23 3.30
N PRO A 337 4.79 -0.42 2.20
CA PRO A 337 4.73 -1.87 2.19
C PRO A 337 6.13 -2.40 2.55
N VAL A 338 6.18 -3.34 3.50
CA VAL A 338 7.45 -3.98 3.95
C VAL A 338 7.95 -4.95 2.89
#